data_AF-A0A1F8PC63-F1
#
_entry.id   AF-A0A1F8PC63-F1
#
_cell.length_a   1.000
_cell.length_b   1.000
_cell.length_c   1.000
_cell.angle_alpha   90.00
_cell.angle_beta   90.00
_cell.angle_gamma   90.00
#
_symmetry.space_group_name_H-M   'P 1'
#
loop_
_entity.id
_entity.type
_entity.pdbx_description
1 polymer ?
#
loop_
_entity_poly.entity_id
_entity_poly.type
_entity_poly.pdbx_seq_one_letter_code
_entity_poly.pdbx_strand_id
1 'polypeptide(L)'
;MSQNAPNSRGLYPRFKRIYPISLIIFLAWEAFSTGGLLLYLGAQNGLIFLLIGACLIALPFIKSFRKFQSKPINSSLYPVLILVGYVLIIALNFGFAWLLYGDPYAIYNPQTKLNIIYWFASSIIGMVMLIVNLIAFWMDRKAQGAI
;
A
#
# COMPACT_ATOMS: atom_id res chain seq x y z
N MET A 1 15.12 -14.73 46.34
CA MET A 1 14.87 -13.43 45.69
C MET A 1 15.81 -13.28 44.50
N SER A 2 15.29 -13.43 43.30
CA SER A 2 15.76 -12.76 42.08
C SER A 2 14.62 -12.87 41.07
N GLN A 3 14.18 -11.72 40.59
CA GLN A 3 13.02 -11.54 39.74
C GLN A 3 13.31 -12.15 38.36
N ASN A 4 12.67 -13.26 38.04
CA ASN A 4 12.46 -13.63 36.64
C ASN A 4 11.44 -12.65 36.07
N ALA A 5 11.93 -11.49 35.64
CA ALA A 5 11.14 -10.56 34.84
C ALA A 5 10.48 -11.35 33.70
N PRO A 6 9.15 -11.30 33.53
CA PRO A 6 8.51 -11.99 32.44
C PRO A 6 9.08 -11.43 31.14
N ASN A 7 9.65 -12.33 30.33
CA ASN A 7 10.07 -12.08 28.96
C ASN A 7 8.91 -11.43 28.17
N SER A 8 8.83 -10.11 28.16
CA SER A 8 7.94 -9.32 27.29
C SER A 8 8.44 -9.28 25.83
N ARG A 9 9.40 -10.14 25.48
CA ARG A 9 9.86 -10.40 24.12
C ARG A 9 8.85 -11.30 23.40
N GLY A 10 7.73 -10.76 22.91
CA GLY A 10 6.92 -11.57 21.99
C GLY A 10 5.53 -11.10 21.58
N LEU A 11 4.99 -10.01 22.11
CA LEU A 11 3.54 -9.83 21.97
C LEU A 11 3.03 -9.27 20.62
N TYR A 12 3.85 -8.66 19.75
CA TYR A 12 3.32 -8.05 18.50
C TYR A 12 4.10 -8.26 17.18
N PRO A 13 4.73 -9.43 16.91
CA PRO A 13 5.28 -9.71 15.58
C PRO A 13 4.21 -9.79 14.47
N ARG A 14 2.92 -9.96 14.81
CA ARG A 14 1.81 -10.00 13.83
C ARG A 14 1.55 -8.65 13.17
N PHE A 15 1.48 -7.54 13.93
CA PHE A 15 1.16 -6.22 13.35
C PHE A 15 2.27 -5.69 12.45
N LYS A 16 3.54 -5.98 12.77
CA LYS A 16 4.69 -5.61 11.94
C LYS A 16 4.70 -6.28 10.55
N ARG A 17 4.00 -7.42 10.38
CA ARG A 17 3.84 -8.09 9.07
C ARG A 17 2.72 -7.49 8.22
N ILE A 18 1.79 -6.74 8.82
CA ILE A 18 0.64 -6.17 8.11
C ILE A 18 1.08 -5.06 7.16
N TYR A 19 2.03 -4.21 7.56
CA TYR A 19 2.49 -3.06 6.76
C TYR A 19 3.10 -3.42 5.39
N PRO A 20 4.05 -4.37 5.26
CA PRO A 20 4.57 -4.73 3.94
C PRO A 20 3.54 -5.45 3.08
N ILE A 21 2.63 -6.23 3.69
CA ILE A 21 1.58 -6.96 2.97
C ILE A 21 0.53 -5.98 2.44
N SER A 22 0.07 -5.04 3.27
CA SER A 22 -0.89 -4.02 2.85
C SER A 22 -0.33 -3.17 1.71
N LEU A 23 0.95 -2.76 1.81
CA LEU A 23 1.62 -2.01 0.75
C LEU A 23 1.71 -2.83 -0.54
N ILE A 24 2.07 -4.11 -0.47
CA ILE A 24 2.12 -4.99 -1.65
C ILE A 24 0.75 -5.15 -2.30
N ILE A 25 -0.30 -5.35 -1.50
CA ILE A 25 -1.67 -5.45 -2.01
C ILE A 25 -2.07 -4.16 -2.71
N PHE A 26 -1.74 -3.00 -2.12
CA PHE A 26 -2.04 -1.71 -2.71
C PHE A 26 -1.25 -1.47 -4.00
N LEU A 27 0.05 -1.76 -4.02
CA LEU A 27 0.86 -1.66 -5.25
C LEU A 27 0.42 -2.63 -6.33
N ALA A 28 -0.01 -3.84 -5.96
CA ALA A 28 -0.58 -4.80 -6.90
C ALA A 28 -1.88 -4.27 -7.50
N TRP A 29 -2.77 -3.70 -6.67
CA TRP A 29 -3.98 -3.04 -7.13
C TRP A 29 -3.70 -1.93 -8.13
N GLU A 30 -2.75 -1.04 -7.83
CA GLU A 30 -2.31 0.03 -8.73
C GLU A 30 -1.79 -0.53 -10.06
N ALA A 31 -0.94 -1.56 -9.99
CA ALA A 31 -0.36 -2.18 -11.18
C ALA A 31 -1.41 -2.88 -12.05
N PHE A 32 -2.34 -3.64 -11.46
CA PHE A 32 -3.41 -4.30 -12.20
C PHE A 32 -4.36 -3.30 -12.83
N SER A 33 -4.75 -2.28 -12.08
CA SER A 33 -5.73 -1.31 -12.55
C SER A 33 -5.13 -0.39 -13.61
N THR A 34 -3.89 0.08 -13.42
CA THR A 34 -3.15 0.83 -14.45
C THR A 34 -2.93 -0.03 -15.70
N GLY A 35 -2.53 -1.29 -15.54
CA GLY A 35 -2.33 -2.21 -16.65
C GLY A 35 -3.61 -2.47 -17.44
N GLY A 36 -4.72 -2.72 -16.74
CA GLY A 36 -6.04 -2.91 -17.35
C GLY A 36 -6.52 -1.66 -18.09
N LEU A 37 -6.34 -0.48 -17.49
CA LEU A 37 -6.69 0.79 -18.11
C LEU A 37 -5.86 1.05 -19.38
N LEU A 38 -4.55 0.85 -19.33
CA LEU A 38 -3.67 1.02 -20.50
C LEU A 38 -4.03 0.06 -21.64
N LEU A 39 -4.32 -1.20 -21.32
CA LEU A 39 -4.78 -2.16 -22.34
C LEU A 39 -6.12 -1.77 -22.95
N TYR A 40 -7.06 -1.30 -22.12
CA TYR A 40 -8.35 -0.79 -22.60
C TYR A 40 -8.17 0.41 -23.54
N LEU A 41 -7.16 1.25 -23.29
CA LEU A 41 -6.79 2.37 -24.16
C LEU A 41 -5.94 1.95 -25.38
N GLY A 42 -5.66 0.66 -25.58
CA GLY A 42 -4.88 0.13 -26.70
C GLY A 42 -3.36 0.23 -26.53
N ALA A 43 -2.87 0.64 -25.35
CA ALA A 43 -1.44 0.75 -25.07
C ALA A 43 -0.84 -0.60 -24.65
N GLN A 44 0.10 -1.11 -25.44
CA GLN A 44 0.79 -2.38 -25.19
C GLN A 44 1.56 -2.41 -23.86
N ASN A 45 1.98 -1.23 -23.38
CA ASN A 45 2.65 -1.07 -22.09
C ASN A 45 1.81 -1.59 -20.91
N GLY A 46 0.48 -1.69 -21.08
CA GLY A 46 -0.40 -2.26 -20.06
C GLY A 46 -0.04 -3.70 -19.66
N LEU A 47 0.51 -4.51 -20.58
CA LEU A 47 0.99 -5.87 -20.26
C LEU A 47 2.10 -5.87 -19.22
N ILE A 48 3.00 -4.88 -19.28
CA ILE A 48 4.12 -4.76 -18.32
C ILE A 48 3.58 -4.50 -16.92
N PHE A 49 2.60 -3.60 -16.79
CA PHE A 49 1.97 -3.32 -15.49
C PHE A 49 1.20 -4.52 -14.94
N LEU A 50 0.50 -5.27 -15.79
CA LEU A 50 -0.14 -6.53 -15.36
C LEU A 50 0.88 -7.56 -14.87
N LEU A 51 2.02 -7.71 -15.56
CA LEU A 51 3.10 -8.59 -15.13
C LEU A 51 3.70 -8.15 -13.79
N ILE A 52 3.89 -6.84 -13.58
CA ILE A 52 4.33 -6.29 -12.29
C ILE A 52 3.32 -6.63 -11.20
N GLY A 53 2.02 -6.43 -11.45
CA GLY A 53 0.95 -6.79 -10.51
C GLY A 53 0.96 -8.28 -10.16
N ALA A 54 1.10 -9.15 -11.17
CA ALA A 54 1.19 -10.59 -10.97
C ALA A 54 2.43 -10.99 -10.14
N CYS A 55 3.58 -10.38 -10.41
CA CYS A 55 4.79 -10.57 -9.62
C CYS A 55 4.58 -10.13 -8.16
N LEU A 56 3.91 -9.00 -7.92
CA LEU A 56 3.61 -8.51 -6.57
C LEU A 56 2.69 -9.46 -5.80
N ILE A 57 1.67 -10.02 -6.44
CA ILE A 57 0.80 -11.05 -5.83
C ILE A 57 1.56 -12.35 -5.60
N ALA A 58 2.53 -12.70 -6.45
CA ALA A 58 3.34 -13.89 -6.30
C ALA A 58 4.38 -13.78 -5.16
N LEU A 59 4.83 -12.56 -4.81
CA LEU A 59 5.88 -12.32 -3.80
C LEU A 59 5.62 -13.03 -2.46
N PRO A 60 4.43 -12.95 -1.82
CA PRO A 60 4.12 -13.67 -0.57
C PRO A 60 4.29 -15.19 -0.64
N PHE A 61 4.25 -15.79 -1.83
CA PHE A 61 4.42 -17.24 -2.01
C PHE A 61 5.89 -17.65 -2.13
N ILE A 62 6.81 -16.73 -2.36
CA ILE A 62 8.24 -17.03 -2.49
C ILE A 62 8.85 -17.29 -1.10
N LYS A 63 9.53 -18.45 -0.93
CA LYS A 63 10.13 -18.86 0.36
C LYS A 63 11.07 -17.78 0.93
N SER A 64 11.93 -17.20 0.08
CA SER A 64 12.88 -16.15 0.46
C SER A 64 12.18 -14.90 1.01
N PHE A 65 11.07 -14.51 0.38
CA PHE A 65 10.30 -13.34 0.80
C PHE A 65 9.55 -13.60 2.11
N ARG A 66 8.96 -14.79 2.29
CA ARG A 66 8.38 -15.22 3.58
C ARG A 66 9.40 -15.21 4.72
N LYS A 67 10.63 -15.67 4.44
CA LYS A 67 11.74 -15.63 5.40
C LYS A 67 12.11 -14.19 5.75
N PHE A 68 12.14 -13.27 4.77
CA PHE A 68 12.36 -11.84 5.02
C PHE A 68 11.27 -11.24 5.93
N GLN A 69 9.99 -11.48 5.62
CA GLN A 69 8.85 -11.01 6.43
C GLN A 69 8.81 -11.58 7.85
N SER A 70 9.36 -12.79 8.06
CA SER A 70 9.41 -13.40 9.39
C SER A 70 10.42 -12.76 10.34
N LYS A 71 11.40 -11.99 9.82
CA LYS A 71 12.41 -11.35 10.65
C LYS A 71 11.79 -10.21 11.45
N PRO A 72 12.07 -10.12 12.77
CA PRO A 72 11.59 -9.00 13.56
C PRO A 72 12.23 -7.71 13.06
N ILE A 73 11.40 -6.76 12.66
CA ILE A 73 11.84 -5.40 12.32
C ILE A 73 11.93 -4.63 13.64
N ASN A 74 13.16 -4.41 14.11
CA ASN A 74 13.44 -3.70 15.36
C ASN A 74 13.46 -2.17 15.19
N SER A 75 13.36 -1.67 13.96
CA SER A 75 13.36 -0.24 13.69
C SER A 75 11.95 0.37 13.85
N SER A 76 11.85 1.40 14.68
CA SER A 76 10.65 2.24 14.83
C SER A 76 10.34 3.08 13.59
N LEU A 77 11.32 3.26 12.69
CA LEU A 77 11.17 4.07 11.47
C LEU A 77 10.42 3.33 10.36
N TYR A 78 10.45 2.00 10.34
CA TYR A 78 9.87 1.20 9.25
C TYR A 78 8.35 1.43 9.03
N PRO A 79 7.48 1.35 10.06
CA PRO A 79 6.06 1.64 9.86
C PRO A 79 5.82 3.11 9.46
N VAL A 80 6.62 4.05 9.96
CA VAL A 80 6.53 5.47 9.58
C VAL A 80 6.84 5.66 8.10
N LEU A 81 7.89 5.02 7.59
CA LEU A 81 8.24 5.06 6.16
C LEU A 81 7.13 4.50 5.28
N ILE A 82 6.45 3.43 5.72
CA ILE A 82 5.31 2.88 4.97
C ILE A 82 4.13 3.85 4.96
N LEU A 83 3.82 4.48 6.09
CA LEU A 83 2.78 5.51 6.16
C LEU A 83 3.09 6.71 5.25
N VAL A 84 4.35 7.18 5.27
CA VAL A 84 4.81 8.26 4.36
C VAL A 84 4.67 7.82 2.90
N GLY A 85 5.04 6.58 2.57
CA GLY A 85 4.86 6.02 1.23
C GLY A 85 3.41 6.05 0.76
N TYR A 86 2.46 5.66 1.62
CA TYR A 86 1.03 5.77 1.32
C TYR A 86 0.59 7.22 1.07
N VAL A 87 0.98 8.14 1.96
CA VAL A 87 0.64 9.56 1.82
C VAL A 87 1.16 10.12 0.49
N LEU A 88 2.39 9.79 0.11
CA LEU A 88 2.96 10.23 -1.16
C LEU A 88 2.21 9.66 -2.37
N ILE A 89 1.87 8.37 -2.37
CA ILE A 89 1.12 7.75 -3.48
C ILE A 89 -0.28 8.37 -3.59
N ILE A 90 -0.98 8.53 -2.46
CA ILE A 90 -2.31 9.16 -2.44
C ILE A 90 -2.23 10.60 -2.96
N ALA A 91 -1.23 11.37 -2.52
CA ALA A 91 -1.04 12.75 -2.95
C ALA A 91 -0.74 12.85 -4.45
N LEU A 92 0.07 11.94 -4.99
CA LEU A 92 0.35 11.85 -6.42
C LEU A 92 -0.93 11.53 -7.21
N ASN A 93 -1.69 10.50 -6.78
CA ASN A 93 -2.91 10.08 -7.47
C ASN A 93 -3.97 11.18 -7.43
N PHE A 94 -4.15 11.83 -6.28
CA PHE A 94 -5.06 12.96 -6.14
C PHE A 94 -4.59 14.17 -6.96
N GLY A 95 -3.29 14.45 -6.98
CA GLY A 95 -2.69 15.52 -7.77
C GLY A 95 -2.93 15.34 -9.27
N PHE A 96 -2.74 14.13 -9.80
CA PHE A 96 -3.06 13.82 -11.20
C PHE A 96 -4.55 13.92 -11.49
N ALA A 97 -5.41 13.40 -10.60
CA ALA A 97 -6.86 13.53 -10.74
C ALA A 97 -7.30 15.00 -10.77
N TRP A 98 -6.77 15.82 -9.86
CA TRP A 98 -7.07 17.23 -9.74
C TRP A 98 -6.60 18.03 -10.97
N LEU A 99 -5.38 17.77 -11.44
CA LEU A 99 -4.84 18.40 -12.65
C LEU A 99 -5.74 18.14 -13.86
N LEU A 100 -6.15 16.88 -14.06
CA LEU A 100 -7.03 16.50 -15.17
C LEU A 100 -8.45 17.04 -15.00
N TYR A 101 -8.96 17.12 -13.77
CA TYR A 101 -10.28 17.69 -13.50
C TYR A 101 -10.34 19.21 -13.76
N GLY A 102 -9.22 19.92 -13.56
CA GLY A 102 -9.10 21.35 -13.84
C GLY A 102 -9.11 21.71 -15.33
N ASP A 103 -8.94 20.73 -16.23
CA ASP A 103 -9.03 20.93 -17.67
C ASP A 103 -10.50 20.89 -18.12
N PRO A 104 -11.08 22.00 -18.63
CA PRO A 104 -12.47 22.04 -19.07
C PRO A 104 -12.79 21.07 -20.22
N TYR A 105 -11.78 20.62 -20.97
CA TYR A 105 -11.96 19.68 -22.07
C TYR A 105 -11.88 18.21 -21.63
N ALA A 106 -11.36 17.93 -20.43
CA ALA A 106 -11.17 16.58 -19.92
C ALA A 106 -12.48 15.80 -19.74
N ILE A 107 -13.60 16.48 -19.44
CA ILE A 107 -14.90 15.85 -19.23
C ILE A 107 -15.51 15.33 -20.55
N TYR A 108 -15.15 15.95 -21.67
CA TYR A 108 -15.65 15.59 -23.00
C TYR A 108 -14.84 14.46 -23.65
N ASN A 109 -13.63 14.18 -23.18
CA ASN A 109 -12.85 13.03 -23.61
C ASN A 109 -13.14 11.82 -22.72
N PRO A 110 -13.74 10.73 -23.26
CA PRO A 110 -14.06 9.54 -22.47
C PRO A 110 -12.81 8.88 -21.85
N GLN A 111 -11.65 8.96 -22.48
CA GLN A 111 -10.40 8.41 -21.95
C GLN A 111 -9.93 9.20 -20.73
N THR A 112 -9.94 10.52 -20.82
CA THR A 112 -9.56 11.39 -19.70
C THR A 112 -10.52 11.24 -18.53
N LYS A 113 -11.82 11.11 -18.80
CA LYS A 113 -12.84 10.81 -17.78
C LYS A 113 -12.57 9.49 -17.05
N LEU A 114 -12.23 8.43 -17.77
CA LEU A 114 -11.86 7.13 -17.16
C LEU A 114 -10.60 7.25 -16.31
N ASN A 115 -9.58 7.99 -16.77
CA ASN A 115 -8.38 8.25 -15.99
C ASN A 115 -8.70 8.98 -14.68
N ILE A 116 -9.54 10.03 -14.72
CA ILE A 116 -9.96 10.76 -13.53
C ILE A 116 -10.66 9.83 -12.53
N ILE A 117 -11.63 9.03 -12.99
CA ILE A 117 -12.34 8.06 -12.14
C ILE A 117 -11.34 7.08 -11.51
N TYR A 118 -10.40 6.57 -12.31
CA TYR A 118 -9.37 5.66 -11.85
C TYR A 118 -8.51 6.27 -10.73
N TRP A 119 -7.95 7.46 -10.96
CA TRP A 119 -7.07 8.13 -9.99
C TRP A 119 -7.81 8.49 -8.69
N PHE A 120 -9.09 8.88 -8.78
CA PHE A 120 -9.92 9.09 -7.59
C PHE A 120 -10.19 7.78 -6.83
N ALA A 121 -10.60 6.72 -7.52
CA ALA A 121 -10.87 5.42 -6.90
C ALA A 121 -9.61 4.85 -6.22
N SER A 122 -8.47 4.93 -6.91
CA SER A 122 -7.16 4.59 -6.36
C SER A 122 -6.82 5.38 -5.10
N SER A 123 -7.02 6.70 -5.11
CA SER A 123 -6.78 7.56 -3.94
C SER A 123 -7.65 7.16 -2.74
N ILE A 124 -8.93 6.85 -2.98
CA ILE A 124 -9.86 6.38 -1.93
C ILE A 124 -9.38 5.06 -1.33
N ILE A 125 -9.01 4.09 -2.17
CA ILE A 125 -8.49 2.79 -1.72
C ILE A 125 -7.20 2.99 -0.92
N GLY A 126 -6.31 3.86 -1.40
CA GLY A 126 -5.09 4.25 -0.70
C GLY A 126 -5.38 4.84 0.69
N MET A 127 -6.36 5.74 0.80
CA MET A 127 -6.79 6.31 2.08
C MET A 127 -7.34 5.24 3.04
N VAL A 128 -8.19 4.33 2.56
CA VAL A 128 -8.71 3.22 3.38
C VAL A 128 -7.56 2.35 3.91
N MET A 129 -6.61 1.98 3.05
CA MET A 129 -5.43 1.20 3.44
C MET A 129 -4.55 1.98 4.44
N LEU A 130 -4.37 3.29 4.25
CA LEU A 130 -3.66 4.15 5.19
C LEU A 130 -4.34 4.16 6.56
N ILE A 131 -5.67 4.31 6.60
CA ILE A 131 -6.46 4.27 7.85
C ILE A 131 -6.28 2.92 8.56
N VAL A 132 -6.38 1.81 7.83
CA VAL A 132 -6.17 0.47 8.41
C VAL A 132 -4.76 0.33 8.99
N ASN A 133 -3.73 0.81 8.29
CA ASN A 133 -2.36 0.80 8.79
C ASN A 133 -2.18 1.73 10.01
N LEU A 134 -2.85 2.89 10.05
CA LEU A 134 -2.85 3.78 11.21
C LEU A 134 -3.51 3.12 12.42
N ILE A 135 -4.66 2.48 12.25
CA ILE A 135 -5.32 1.72 13.33
C ILE A 135 -4.39 0.63 13.85
N ALA A 136 -3.77 -0.13 12.95
CA ALA A 136 -2.78 -1.15 13.32
C ALA A 136 -1.58 -0.55 14.09
N PHE A 137 -1.13 0.65 13.72
CA PHE A 137 -0.05 1.37 14.40
C PHE A 137 -0.44 1.82 15.81
N TRP A 138 -1.63 2.41 15.96
CA TRP A 138 -2.14 2.83 17.27
C TRP A 138 -2.37 1.64 18.19
N MET A 139 -2.90 0.54 17.66
CA MET A 139 -3.05 -0.71 18.41
C MET A 139 -1.69 -1.25 18.86
N ASP A 140 -0.67 -1.27 17.99
CA ASP A 140 0.70 -1.70 18.31
C ASP A 140 1.37 -0.80 19.36
N ARG A 141 1.18 0.52 19.30
CA ARG A 141 1.70 1.46 20.31
C ARG A 141 1.04 1.30 21.68
N LYS A 142 -0.29 1.15 21.73
CA LYS A 142 -1.02 0.92 22.99
C LYS A 142 -0.56 -0.39 23.65
N ALA A 143 -0.35 -1.40 22.83
CA ALA A 143 0.20 -2.69 23.21
C ALA A 143 1.62 -2.62 23.80
N GLN A 144 2.48 -1.75 23.26
CA GLN A 144 3.86 -1.56 23.72
C GLN A 144 3.98 -0.63 24.94
N GLY A 145 3.04 0.30 25.12
CA GLY A 145 3.00 1.25 26.25
C GLY A 145 2.14 0.82 27.45
N ALA A 146 1.48 -0.35 27.39
CA ALA A 146 0.76 -0.96 28.51
C ALA A 146 1.67 -1.86 29.40
N ILE A 147 2.98 -1.61 29.34
CA ILE A 147 4.04 -2.25 30.16
C ILE A 147 4.72 -1.15 30.96
#